data_AF-A0A3N5GRA5-F1
#
_entry.id   AF-A0A3N5GRA5-F1
#
_cell.length_a   1.000
_cell.length_b   1.000
_cell.length_c   1.000
_cell.angle_alpha   90.00
_cell.angle_beta   90.00
_cell.angle_gamma   90.00
#
_symmetry.space_group_name_H-M   'P 1'
#
loop_
_entity.id
_entity.type
_entity.pdbx_description
1 polymer ?
#
loop_
_entity_poly.entity_id
_entity_poly.type
_entity_poly.pdbx_seq_one_letter_code
_entity_poly.pdbx_strand_id
1 'polypeptide(L)'
;MLGSWTVAHRKLRRRLAGSSDWIEFDGTLVVQPILGGLGNIDENVLQDPGGRYLATSLRLFDPRTGSWSIRWIDGRQDGIDVPLVGRFDGRLGSFYADDEFEGRPIRIRFTYEDRPSGTAFWTQAFSPDGGRSWELNWTMLFTRAPPGTLRP
;
A
#
# COMPACT_ATOMS: atom_id res chain seq x y z
N MET A 1 0.88 11.92 -1.00
CA MET A 1 0.68 11.63 -2.43
C MET A 1 -0.75 11.99 -2.89
N LEU A 2 -1.22 13.21 -2.69
CA LEU A 2 -2.59 13.59 -3.10
C LEU A 2 -2.72 13.71 -4.63
N GLY A 3 -3.90 13.37 -5.16
CA GLY A 3 -4.24 13.44 -6.58
C GLY A 3 -4.24 12.09 -7.29
N SER A 4 -4.19 12.14 -8.62
CA SER A 4 -4.28 10.97 -9.50
C SER A 4 -2.90 10.45 -9.93
N TRP A 5 -2.77 9.13 -10.00
CA TRP A 5 -1.51 8.43 -10.30
C TRP A 5 -1.77 7.22 -11.21
N THR A 6 -0.82 6.95 -12.10
CA THR A 6 -0.65 5.62 -12.69
C THR A 6 0.25 4.80 -11.79
N VAL A 7 0.01 3.49 -11.73
CA VAL A 7 0.72 2.58 -10.83
C VAL A 7 1.23 1.39 -11.62
N ALA A 8 2.53 1.14 -11.56
CA ALA A 8 3.12 -0.11 -12.01
C ALA A 8 3.30 -1.03 -10.80
N HIS A 9 2.59 -2.16 -10.79
CA HIS A 9 2.65 -3.14 -9.72
C HIS A 9 3.57 -4.29 -10.09
N ARG A 10 4.25 -4.83 -9.08
CA ARG A 10 4.92 -6.13 -9.15
C ARG A 10 4.68 -6.88 -7.85
N LYS A 11 4.01 -8.03 -7.87
CA LYS A 11 3.76 -8.84 -6.66
C LYS A 11 4.15 -10.30 -6.85
N LEU A 12 4.56 -10.96 -5.77
CA LEU A 12 4.84 -12.39 -5.81
C LEU A 12 3.55 -13.17 -6.06
N ARG A 13 3.63 -14.19 -6.91
CA ARG A 13 2.52 -15.12 -7.14
C ARG A 13 2.14 -15.89 -5.88
N ARG A 14 3.14 -16.28 -5.09
CA ARG A 14 2.99 -16.95 -3.78
C ARG A 14 3.90 -16.29 -2.77
N ARG A 15 3.38 -16.03 -1.58
CA ARG A 15 4.10 -15.38 -0.47
C ARG A 15 4.54 -16.44 0.54
N LEU A 16 5.68 -16.21 1.19
CA LEU A 16 6.26 -17.09 2.21
C LEU A 16 6.43 -18.55 1.76
N ALA A 17 6.66 -18.74 0.46
CA ALA A 17 6.81 -20.04 -0.19
C ALA A 17 8.19 -20.21 -0.87
N GLY A 18 9.13 -19.31 -0.60
CA GLY A 18 10.42 -19.26 -1.31
C GLY A 18 10.28 -18.91 -2.80
N SER A 19 9.19 -18.22 -3.15
CA SER A 19 8.86 -17.89 -4.54
C SER A 19 9.72 -16.73 -5.05
N SER A 20 10.24 -16.87 -6.27
CA SER A 20 10.82 -15.77 -7.05
C SER A 20 9.97 -15.43 -8.28
N ASP A 21 8.78 -16.02 -8.39
CA ASP A 21 7.84 -15.76 -9.49
C ASP A 21 7.02 -14.50 -9.21
N TRP A 22 7.35 -13.44 -9.95
CA TRP A 22 6.72 -12.13 -9.87
C TRP A 22 5.76 -11.93 -11.03
N ILE A 23 4.58 -11.41 -10.71
CA ILE A 23 3.62 -10.93 -11.69
C ILE A 23 3.61 -9.41 -11.71
N GLU A 24 3.57 -8.86 -12.90
CA GLU A 24 3.55 -7.42 -13.15
C GLU A 24 2.22 -7.04 -13.81
N PHE A 25 1.68 -5.90 -13.40
CA PHE A 25 0.43 -5.37 -13.93
C PHE A 25 0.27 -3.89 -13.61
N ASP A 26 -0.60 -3.23 -14.37
CA ASP A 26 -0.85 -1.81 -14.22
C ASP A 26 -2.07 -1.51 -13.32
N GLY A 27 -2.14 -0.27 -12.88
CA GLY A 27 -3.24 0.22 -12.07
C GLY A 27 -3.31 1.73 -12.05
N THR A 28 -4.34 2.24 -11.37
CA THR A 28 -4.53 3.67 -11.17
C THR A 28 -4.91 3.94 -9.73
N LEU A 29 -4.48 5.08 -9.20
CA LEU A 29 -4.78 5.51 -7.84
C LEU A 29 -5.26 6.94 -7.82
N VAL A 30 -6.40 7.20 -7.17
CA VAL A 30 -6.88 8.57 -6.90
C VAL A 30 -6.92 8.76 -5.40
N VAL A 31 -6.13 9.70 -4.88
CA VAL A 31 -6.02 9.97 -3.43
C VAL A 31 -6.62 11.33 -3.11
N GLN A 32 -7.56 11.36 -2.16
CA GLN A 32 -8.24 12.58 -1.73
C GLN A 32 -8.00 12.85 -0.23
N PRO A 33 -7.78 14.11 0.17
CA PRO A 33 -7.71 14.45 1.58
C PRO A 33 -9.09 14.35 2.24
N ILE A 34 -9.11 13.98 3.50
CA ILE A 34 -10.32 13.97 4.34
C ILE A 34 -10.04 14.67 5.66
N LEU A 35 -11.10 14.95 6.43
CA LEU A 35 -10.99 15.45 7.81
C LEU A 35 -10.10 16.70 7.94
N GLY A 36 -10.21 17.63 6.99
CA GLY A 36 -9.41 18.87 7.00
C GLY A 36 -7.89 18.64 6.87
N GLY A 37 -7.46 17.52 6.28
CA GLY A 37 -6.05 17.17 6.09
C GLY A 37 -5.49 16.19 7.13
N LEU A 38 -6.28 15.79 8.13
CA LEU A 38 -5.90 14.77 9.12
C LEU A 38 -5.99 13.33 8.60
N GLY A 39 -6.31 13.16 7.32
CA GLY A 39 -6.30 11.87 6.68
C GLY A 39 -6.40 11.95 5.17
N ASN A 40 -6.35 10.80 4.53
CA ASN A 40 -6.71 10.63 3.13
C ASN A 40 -7.39 9.27 2.93
N ILE A 41 -8.22 9.21 1.90
CA ILE A 41 -8.76 7.98 1.36
C ILE A 41 -8.36 7.90 -0.11
N ASP A 42 -8.21 6.69 -0.62
CA ASP A 42 -7.90 6.48 -2.03
C ASP A 42 -8.83 5.50 -2.71
N GLU A 43 -8.88 5.55 -4.04
CA GLU A 43 -9.47 4.49 -4.85
C GLU A 43 -8.42 3.93 -5.78
N ASN A 44 -8.20 2.63 -5.65
CA ASN A 44 -7.14 1.87 -6.32
C ASN A 44 -7.81 0.90 -7.30
N VAL A 45 -7.52 1.07 -8.60
CA VAL A 45 -7.92 0.12 -9.64
C VAL A 45 -6.71 -0.74 -9.97
N LEU A 46 -6.83 -2.05 -9.78
CA LEU A 46 -5.75 -3.01 -10.03
C LEU A 46 -6.13 -3.87 -11.23
N GLN A 47 -5.35 -3.81 -12.31
CA GLN A 47 -5.54 -4.64 -13.51
C GLN A 47 -4.83 -5.99 -13.36
N ASP A 48 -5.08 -6.67 -12.23
CA ASP A 48 -4.41 -7.92 -11.93
C ASP A 48 -4.69 -9.00 -13.01
N PRO A 49 -3.70 -9.84 -13.36
CA PRO A 49 -3.89 -10.89 -14.36
C PRO A 49 -4.98 -11.91 -13.99
N GLY A 50 -5.27 -12.09 -12.70
CA GLY A 50 -6.35 -12.93 -12.19
C GLY A 50 -7.73 -12.25 -12.23
N GLY A 51 -7.82 -10.98 -12.63
CA GLY A 51 -9.05 -10.22 -12.78
C GLY A 51 -8.96 -8.83 -12.18
N ARG A 52 -9.49 -7.84 -12.89
CA ARG A 52 -9.57 -6.45 -12.43
C ARG A 52 -10.35 -6.36 -11.12
N TYR A 53 -9.82 -5.62 -10.15
CA TYR A 53 -10.55 -5.31 -8.91
C TYR A 53 -10.27 -3.90 -8.39
N LEU A 54 -11.12 -3.48 -7.46
CA LEU A 54 -11.03 -2.20 -6.76
C LEU A 54 -10.61 -2.43 -5.31
N ALA A 55 -9.85 -1.50 -4.77
CA ALA A 55 -9.51 -1.45 -3.37
C ALA A 55 -9.37 0.00 -2.90
N THR A 56 -9.40 0.21 -1.60
CA THR A 56 -9.18 1.52 -1.00
C THR A 56 -8.25 1.41 0.20
N SER A 57 -7.46 2.44 0.45
CA SER A 57 -6.79 2.62 1.73
C SER A 57 -7.32 3.84 2.47
N LEU A 58 -7.69 3.65 3.74
CA LEU A 58 -7.94 4.74 4.69
C LEU A 58 -6.68 5.04 5.48
N ARG A 59 -6.21 6.29 5.42
CA ARG A 59 -5.04 6.76 6.18
C ARG A 59 -5.44 7.89 7.11
N LEU A 60 -5.13 7.73 8.40
CA LEU A 60 -5.43 8.72 9.44
C LEU A 60 -4.16 9.13 10.18
N PHE A 61 -4.01 10.43 10.42
CA PHE A 61 -2.92 11.02 11.18
C PHE A 61 -3.37 11.34 12.61
N ASP A 62 -2.61 10.90 13.60
CA ASP A 62 -2.78 11.31 14.99
C ASP A 62 -1.78 12.42 15.32
N PRO A 63 -2.23 13.68 15.44
CA PRO A 63 -1.34 14.81 15.72
C PRO A 63 -0.69 14.74 17.11
N ARG A 64 -1.23 13.96 18.05
CA ARG A 64 -0.67 13.84 19.41
C ARG A 64 0.57 12.96 19.43
N THR A 65 0.59 11.92 18.60
CA THR A 65 1.67 10.94 18.53
C THR A 65 2.57 11.13 17.30
N GLY A 66 2.15 11.96 16.34
CA GLY A 66 2.84 12.14 15.05
C GLY A 66 2.79 10.89 14.18
N SER A 67 1.92 9.94 14.50
CA SER A 67 1.83 8.64 13.82
C SER A 67 0.68 8.62 12.82
N TRP A 68 0.82 7.75 11.83
CA TRP A 68 -0.16 7.47 10.82
C TRP A 68 -0.64 6.02 10.99
N SER A 69 -1.93 5.80 10.77
CA SER A 69 -2.50 4.45 10.61
C SER A 69 -3.00 4.27 9.18
N ILE A 70 -2.79 3.09 8.60
CA ILE A 70 -3.23 2.71 7.25
C ILE A 70 -4.09 1.46 7.37
N ARG A 71 -5.31 1.49 6.85
CA ARG A 71 -6.20 0.32 6.74
C ARG A 71 -6.45 0.05 5.28
N TRP A 72 -6.20 -1.18 4.84
CA TRP A 72 -6.50 -1.65 3.49
C TRP A 72 -7.89 -2.28 3.45
N ILE A 73 -8.60 -2.08 2.35
CA ILE A 73 -9.93 -2.64 2.09
C ILE A 73 -9.90 -3.18 0.67
N ASP A 74 -10.02 -4.50 0.54
CA ASP A 74 -10.07 -5.19 -0.74
C ASP A 74 -11.53 -5.38 -1.16
N GLY A 75 -11.95 -4.79 -2.29
CA GLY A 75 -13.35 -4.85 -2.73
C GLY A 75 -13.86 -6.24 -3.12
N ARG A 76 -13.01 -7.28 -3.06
CA ARG A 76 -13.39 -8.68 -3.28
C ARG A 76 -13.77 -9.38 -1.97
N GLN A 77 -13.55 -8.75 -0.83
CA GLN A 77 -13.74 -9.31 0.50
C GLN A 77 -14.59 -8.37 1.34
N ASP A 78 -15.34 -8.91 2.29
CA ASP A 78 -16.05 -8.11 3.29
C ASP A 78 -15.13 -7.97 4.52
N GLY A 79 -14.54 -6.79 4.70
CA GLY A 79 -13.59 -6.57 5.79
C GLY A 79 -12.72 -5.33 5.63
N ILE A 80 -12.09 -4.97 6.74
CA ILE A 80 -11.08 -3.91 6.83
C ILE A 80 -9.88 -4.55 7.53
N ASP A 81 -8.72 -4.51 6.86
CA ASP A 81 -7.50 -5.11 7.39
C ASP A 81 -7.05 -4.40 8.67
N VAL A 82 -6.26 -5.11 9.48
CA VAL A 82 -5.64 -4.56 10.67
C VAL A 82 -4.83 -3.30 10.33
N PRO A 83 -4.87 -2.26 11.17
CA PRO A 83 -4.19 -1.01 10.84
C PRO A 83 -2.68 -1.18 10.92
N LEU A 84 -1.98 -0.87 9.83
CA LEU A 84 -0.55 -0.65 9.90
C LEU A 84 -0.27 0.71 10.52
N VAL A 85 0.51 0.75 11.59
CA VAL A 85 0.87 1.97 12.30
C VAL A 85 2.33 2.31 12.03
N GLY A 86 2.60 3.58 11.77
CA GLY A 86 3.91 4.04 11.37
C GLY A 86 4.04 5.54 11.36
N ARG A 87 5.15 6.02 10.84
CA ARG A 87 5.44 7.44 10.69
C ARG A 87 6.34 7.67 9.49
N PHE A 88 6.37 8.91 9.04
CA PHE A 88 7.34 9.38 8.08
C PHE A 88 8.53 9.99 8.81
N ASP A 89 9.73 9.68 8.31
CA ASP A 89 10.97 10.37 8.60
C ASP A 89 11.48 10.98 7.30
N GLY A 90 11.27 12.30 7.16
CA GLY A 90 11.45 13.00 5.89
C GLY A 90 10.57 12.41 4.78
N ARG A 91 11.22 11.79 3.78
CA ARG A 91 10.57 11.19 2.60
C ARG A 91 10.28 9.70 2.75
N LEU A 92 10.72 9.08 3.83
CA LEU A 92 10.59 7.64 4.07
C LEU A 92 9.51 7.37 5.11
N GLY A 93 8.47 6.65 4.73
CA GLY A 93 7.44 6.13 5.63
C GLY A 93 7.70 4.67 5.96
N SER A 94 7.57 4.28 7.23
CA SER A 94 7.65 2.88 7.65
C SER A 94 6.48 2.55 8.58
N PHE A 95 5.75 1.49 8.24
CA PHE A 95 4.50 1.10 8.89
C PHE A 95 4.47 -0.39 9.15
N TYR A 96 3.89 -0.79 10.28
CA TYR A 96 3.89 -2.17 10.73
C TYR A 96 2.54 -2.57 11.29
N ALA A 97 2.16 -3.83 11.08
CA ALA A 97 1.09 -4.51 11.79
C ALA A 97 1.51 -5.96 12.06
N ASP A 98 0.92 -6.54 13.10
CA ASP A 98 0.90 -7.99 13.28
C ASP A 98 -0.45 -8.49 12.74
N ASP A 99 -0.43 -9.56 11.96
CA ASP A 99 -1.59 -10.10 11.24
C ASP A 99 -1.42 -11.62 11.01
N GLU A 100 -2.33 -12.24 10.28
CA GLU A 100 -2.24 -13.64 9.87
C GLU A 100 -2.19 -13.79 8.34
N PHE A 101 -1.35 -14.71 7.87
CA PHE A 101 -1.35 -15.16 6.48
C PHE A 101 -1.48 -16.67 6.44
N GLU A 102 -2.53 -17.17 5.79
CA GLU A 102 -2.86 -18.61 5.72
C GLU A 102 -2.91 -19.27 7.11
N GLY A 103 -3.49 -18.56 8.09
CA GLY A 103 -3.63 -19.01 9.48
C GLY A 103 -2.34 -19.03 10.30
N ARG A 104 -1.27 -18.37 9.82
CA ARG A 104 -0.01 -18.23 10.53
C ARG A 104 0.25 -16.78 10.90
N PRO A 105 0.64 -16.49 12.15
CA PRO A 105 1.04 -15.14 12.54
C PRO A 105 2.20 -14.64 11.68
N ILE A 106 2.07 -13.41 11.19
CA ILE A 106 3.10 -12.69 10.46
C ILE A 106 3.19 -11.26 10.95
N ARG A 107 4.33 -10.63 10.68
CA ARG A 107 4.47 -9.17 10.74
C ARG A 107 4.47 -8.62 9.32
N ILE A 108 3.66 -7.59 9.08
CA ILE A 108 3.59 -6.88 7.81
C ILE A 108 4.39 -5.59 7.93
N ARG A 109 5.11 -5.21 6.88
CA ARG A 109 5.75 -3.89 6.76
C ARG A 109 5.37 -3.24 5.45
N PHE A 110 4.88 -2.01 5.52
CA PHE A 110 4.84 -1.11 4.37
C PHE A 110 5.96 -0.09 4.46
N THR A 111 6.61 0.19 3.33
CA THR A 111 7.50 1.33 3.19
C THR A 111 7.00 2.24 2.10
N TYR A 112 7.05 3.55 2.33
CA TYR A 112 6.83 4.57 1.32
C TYR A 112 8.13 5.36 1.13
N GLU A 113 8.45 5.67 -0.11
CA GLU A 113 9.54 6.55 -0.48
C GLU A 113 9.00 7.60 -1.45
N ASP A 114 8.94 8.85 -1.01
CA ASP A 114 8.68 9.98 -1.89
C ASP A 114 9.95 10.28 -2.71
N ARG A 115 9.86 10.18 -4.03
CA ARG A 115 11.01 10.33 -4.92
C ARG A 115 10.92 11.66 -5.67
N PRO A 116 12.07 12.26 -6.03
CA PRO A 116 12.09 13.42 -6.93
C PRO A 116 11.30 13.15 -8.23
N SER A 117 10.92 14.22 -8.92
CA SER A 117 10.29 14.15 -10.25
C SER A 117 8.84 13.64 -10.27
N GLY A 118 8.11 13.72 -9.15
CA GLY A 118 6.69 13.37 -9.10
C GLY A 118 6.43 11.86 -9.16
N THR A 119 7.36 11.07 -8.65
CA THR A 119 7.21 9.62 -8.48
C THR A 119 7.24 9.26 -7.00
N ALA A 120 6.64 8.14 -6.65
CA ALA A 120 6.80 7.55 -5.33
C ALA A 120 6.94 6.05 -5.46
N PHE A 121 7.59 5.43 -4.48
CA PHE A 121 7.77 3.99 -4.46
C PHE A 121 7.24 3.42 -3.15
N TRP A 122 6.49 2.34 -3.26
CA TRP A 122 5.96 1.63 -2.12
C TRP A 122 6.36 0.16 -2.17
N THR A 123 6.59 -0.41 -0.99
CA THR A 123 6.81 -1.84 -0.85
C THR A 123 6.00 -2.44 0.29
N GLN A 124 5.65 -3.71 0.14
CA GLN A 124 5.16 -4.57 1.20
C GLN A 124 6.09 -5.76 1.37
N ALA A 125 6.40 -6.06 2.63
CA ALA A 125 7.11 -7.25 3.02
C ALA A 125 6.40 -7.98 4.16
N PHE A 126 6.48 -9.30 4.16
CA PHE A 126 5.98 -10.17 5.23
C PHE A 126 7.15 -10.79 5.98
N SER A 127 6.97 -10.94 7.29
CA SER A 127 7.92 -11.61 8.15
C SER A 127 7.21 -12.73 8.92
N PRO A 128 7.61 -14.00 8.74
CA PRO A 128 7.05 -15.13 9.49
C PRO A 128 7.73 -15.35 10.85
N ASP A 129 8.73 -14.53 11.21
CA ASP A 129 9.63 -14.80 12.34
C ASP A 129 9.74 -13.62 13.32
N GLY A 130 8.71 -12.77 13.36
CA GLY A 130 8.61 -11.63 14.27
C GLY A 130 9.44 -10.42 13.85
N GLY A 131 9.79 -10.31 12.56
CA GLY A 131 10.54 -9.20 12.00
C GLY A 131 12.06 -9.44 11.88
N ARG A 132 12.54 -10.66 12.12
CA ARG A 132 13.97 -11.00 12.00
C ARG A 132 14.39 -11.12 10.54
N SER A 133 13.53 -11.65 9.69
CA SER A 133 13.68 -11.69 8.24
C SER A 133 12.41 -11.16 7.54
N TRP A 134 12.56 -10.68 6.30
CA TRP A 134 11.50 -10.04 5.54
C TRP A 134 11.50 -10.49 4.08
N GLU A 135 10.37 -11.04 3.61
CA GLU A 135 10.13 -11.36 2.21
C GLU A 135 9.42 -10.17 1.55
N LEU A 136 10.14 -9.42 0.71
CA LEU A 136 9.54 -8.44 -0.18
C LEU A 136 8.60 -9.16 -1.14
N ASN A 137 7.31 -8.81 -1.12
CA ASN A 137 6.30 -9.54 -1.88
C ASN A 137 5.37 -8.67 -2.71
N TRP A 138 5.48 -7.35 -2.60
CA TRP A 138 4.79 -6.41 -3.48
C TRP A 138 5.55 -5.09 -3.56
N THR A 139 5.68 -4.53 -4.76
CA THR A 139 6.13 -3.17 -5.01
C THR A 139 5.14 -2.41 -5.87
N MET A 140 5.05 -1.10 -5.67
CA MET A 140 4.29 -0.18 -6.52
C MET A 140 5.17 1.02 -6.87
N LEU A 141 5.31 1.32 -8.16
CA LEU A 141 5.86 2.58 -8.63
C LEU A 141 4.71 3.49 -9.05
N PHE A 142 4.56 4.61 -8.36
CA PHE A 142 3.54 5.61 -8.67
C PHE A 142 4.16 6.70 -9.53
N THR A 143 3.45 7.08 -10.59
CA THR A 143 3.79 8.24 -11.42
C THR A 143 2.58 9.15 -11.49
N ARG A 144 2.79 10.45 -11.26
CA ARG A 144 1.69 11.43 -11.26
C ARG A 144 1.01 11.43 -12.63
N ALA A 145 -0.31 11.24 -12.62
CA ALA A 145 -1.09 11.28 -13.84
C ALA A 145 -1.29 12.74 -14.29
N PRO A 146 -1.42 13.00 -15.62
CA PRO A 146 -1.79 14.31 -16.10
C PRO A 146 -3.16 14.74 -15.56
N PRO A 147 -3.39 16.04 -15.32
CA PRO A 147 -4.70 16.55 -14.89
C PRO A 147 -5.83 16.08 -15.81
N GLY A 148 -6.95 15.61 -15.24
CA GLY A 148 -8.15 15.20 -16.00
C GLY A 148 -8.12 13.79 -16.59
N THR A 149 -7.04 13.03 -16.42
CA THR A 149 -6.87 11.69 -17.04
C THR A 149 -7.64 10.59 -16.31
N LEU A 150 -7.84 10.72 -15.00
CA LEU A 150 -8.50 9.74 -14.15
C LEU A 150 -9.62 10.45 -13.40
N ARG A 151 -10.88 10.13 -13.74
CA ARG A 151 -12.04 10.58 -12.99
C ARG A 151 -12.21 9.67 -11.77
N PRO A 152 -12.57 10.22 -10.59
CA PRO A 152 -13.17 9.40 -9.54
C PRO A 152 -14.47 8.77 -10.04
#